data_AF-A0A969I3P3-F1
#
_entry.id   AF-A0A969I3P3-F1
#
_cell.length_a   1.000
_cell.length_b   1.000
_cell.length_c   1.000
_cell.angle_alpha   90.00
_cell.angle_beta   90.00
_cell.angle_gamma   90.00
#
_symmetry.space_group_name_H-M   'P 1'
#
loop_
_entity.id
_entity.type
_entity.pdbx_description
1 polymer ?
#
loop_
_entity_poly.entity_id
_entity_poly.type
_entity_poly.pdbx_seq_one_letter_code
_entity_poly.pdbx_strand_id
1 'polypeptide(L)' 'MVIAIRDVKPGQYLARLLVDGAESLLNQDRDPQSPTFEQYISPLLQIG' A
#
# COMPACT_ATOMS: atom_id res chain seq x y z
N MET A 1 -16.45 10.22 3.56
CA MET A 1 -16.04 9.36 4.69
C MET A 1 -14.54 9.50 4.86
N VAL A 2 -14.05 9.73 6.08
CA VAL A 2 -12.62 9.84 6.39
C VAL A 2 -12.30 8.78 7.44
N ILE A 3 -11.25 7.99 7.20
CA ILE A 3 -10.76 7.00 8.16
C ILE A 3 -9.56 7.61 8.86
N ALA A 4 -9.67 7.86 10.16
CA ALA A 4 -8.58 8.38 10.96
C ALA A 4 -7.65 7.23 11.38
N ILE A 5 -6.35 7.37 11.07
CA ILE A 5 -5.30 6.45 11.50
C ILE A 5 -4.50 7.15 12.60
N ARG A 6 -4.25 6.45 13.72
CA ARG A 6 -3.55 6.98 14.91
C ARG A 6 -2.48 6.01 15.36
N ASP A 7 -1.51 6.52 16.11
CA ASP A 7 -0.42 5.73 16.73
C ASP A 7 0.42 4.92 15.72
N VAL A 8 0.47 5.38 14.47
CA VAL A 8 1.35 4.85 13.43
C VAL A 8 2.58 5.74 13.34
N LYS A 9 3.76 5.13 13.32
CA LYS A 9 5.02 5.87 13.16
C LYS A 9 5.07 6.56 11.79
N PRO A 10 5.74 7.71 11.67
CA PRO A 10 6.01 8.28 10.35
C PRO A 10 6.75 7.28 9.45
N GLY A 11 6.35 7.21 8.18
CA GLY A 11 6.89 6.25 7.22
C GLY A 11 6.05 6.08 5.97
N GLN A 12 6.53 5.24 5.06
CA GLN A 12 5.78 4.80 3.89
C GLN A 12 5.09 3.46 4.16
N TYR A 13 3.83 3.36 3.76
CA TYR A 13 2.98 2.20 4.00
C TYR A 13 2.24 1.80 2.73
N LEU A 14 2.07 0.49 2.51
CA LEU A 14 1.10 0.00 1.53
C LEU A 14 -0.29 0.04 2.13
N ALA A 15 -1.25 0.58 1.38
CA ALA A 15 -2.65 0.62 1.78
C ALA A 15 -3.51 -0.36 0.98
N ARG A 16 -4.39 -1.08 1.67
CA ARG A 16 -5.42 -1.92 1.07
C ARG A 16 -6.76 -1.62 1.72
N LEU A 17 -7.78 -1.38 0.91
CA LEU A 17 -9.17 -1.18 1.36
C LEU A 17 -9.95 -2.48 1.16
N LEU A 18 -10.80 -2.81 2.13
CA LEU A 18 -11.78 -3.89 2.07
C LEU A 18 -13.18 -3.29 2.25
N VAL A 19 -14.07 -3.49 1.28
CA VAL A 19 -15.46 -3.00 1.32
C VAL A 19 -16.38 -4.13 0.90
N ASP A 20 -17.29 -4.54 1.79
CA ASP A 20 -18.26 -5.62 1.54
C ASP A 20 -17.65 -6.92 0.98
N GLY A 21 -16.43 -7.25 1.46
CA GLY A 21 -15.68 -8.43 1.01
C GLY A 21 -14.85 -8.23 -0.28
N ALA A 22 -14.97 -7.09 -0.95
CA ALA A 22 -14.12 -6.73 -2.09
C ALA A 22 -12.84 -6.02 -1.63
N GLU A 23 -11.69 -6.44 -2.16
CA GLU A 23 -10.37 -5.86 -1.86
C GLU A 23 -9.88 -4.92 -2.98
N SER A 24 -9.25 -3.81 -2.59
CA SER A 24 -8.52 -2.96 -3.55
C SER A 24 -7.25 -3.64 -4.05
N LEU A 25 -6.91 -3.43 -5.31
CA LEU A 25 -5.70 -4.00 -5.91
C LEU A 25 -4.42 -3.40 -5.30
N LEU A 26 -3.43 -4.27 -5.06
CA LEU A 26 -2.03 -3.85 -4.92
C LEU A 26 -1.31 -4.08 -6.25
N ASN A 27 -0.42 -3.17 -6.60
CA ASN A 27 0.46 -3.34 -7.76
C ASN A 27 1.74 -4.03 -7.32
N GLN A 28 2.02 -5.15 -7.96
CA GLN A 28 3.30 -5.85 -7.84
C GLN A 28 4.26 -5.34 -8.89
N ASP A 29 5.51 -5.15 -8.51
CA ASP A 29 6.60 -4.92 -9.43
C ASP A 29 6.84 -6.17 -10.29
N ARG A 30 6.82 -5.98 -11.61
CA ARG A 30 6.96 -7.05 -12.60
C ARG A 30 8.21 -6.90 -13.46
N ASP A 31 9.05 -5.91 -13.17
CA ASP A 31 10.31 -5.73 -13.88
C ASP A 31 11.41 -6.58 -13.23
N PRO A 32 11.93 -7.64 -13.89
CA PRO A 32 12.97 -8.51 -13.33
C PRO A 32 14.30 -7.80 -13.09
N GLN A 33 14.50 -6.59 -13.63
CA GLN A 33 15.70 -5.78 -13.37
C GLN A 33 15.52 -4.81 -12.19
N SER A 34 14.32 -4.69 -11.65
CA SER A 34 14.04 -3.79 -10.55
C SER A 34 14.61 -4.30 -9.22
N PRO A 35 15.16 -3.42 -8.37
CA PRO A 35 15.57 -3.79 -7.01
C PRO A 35 14.40 -4.26 -6.13
N THR A 36 13.15 -4.00 -6.55
CA THR A 36 11.93 -4.42 -5.86
C THR A 36 11.14 -5.47 -6.64
N PHE A 37 11.74 -6.18 -7.60
CA PHE A 37 11.06 -7.22 -8.38
C PHE A 37 10.24 -8.17 -7.48
N GLU A 38 9.00 -8.44 -7.89
CA GLU A 38 7.99 -9.24 -7.18
C GLU A 38 7.46 -8.66 -5.86
N GLN A 39 7.89 -7.47 -5.44
CA GLN A 39 7.34 -6.79 -4.26
C GLN A 39 6.09 -5.97 -4.61
N TYR A 40 5.23 -5.73 -3.63
CA TYR A 40 4.14 -4.75 -3.79
C TYR A 40 4.70 -3.32 -3.64
N ILE A 41 4.35 -2.47 -4.60
CA ILE A 41 4.92 -1.11 -4.70
C ILE A 41 3.85 -0.01 -4.74
N SER A 42 2.57 -0.35 -4.75
CA SER A 42 1.47 0.64 -4.76
C SER A 42 0.13 0.04 -4.32
N PRO A 43 -0.77 0.85 -3.71
CA PRO A 43 -0.58 2.27 -3.39
C PRO A 43 0.29 2.48 -2.15
N LEU A 44 1.22 3.43 -2.22
CA LEU A 44 2.04 3.86 -1.09
C LEU A 44 1.47 5.14 -0.49
N LEU A 45 1.29 5.14 0.83
CA LEU A 45 0.91 6.29 1.63
C LEU A 45 2.10 6.78 2.44
N GLN A 46 2.38 8.07 2.35
CA GLN A 46 3.30 8.74 3.27
C GLN A 46 2.53 9.19 4.51
N ILE A 47 2.93 8.69 5.67
CA ILE A 47 2.49 9.17 6.98
C ILE A 47 3.66 9.97 7.57
N GLY A 48 3.40 11.19 8.05
CA GLY A 48 4.39 12.14 8.55
C GLY A 48 3.98 12.71 9.89
#